data_AF-A0A2G6YEE7-F1
#
_entry.id   AF-A0A2G6YEE7-F1
#
_cell.length_a   1.000
_cell.length_b   1.000
_cell.length_c   1.000
_cell.angle_alpha   90.00
_cell.angle_beta   90.00
_cell.angle_gamma   90.00
#
_symmetry.space_group_name_H-M   'P 1'
#
loop_
_entity.id
_entity.type
_entity.pdbx_description
1 polymer ?
#
loop_
_entity_poly.entity_id
_entity_poly.type
_entity_poly.pdbx_seq_one_letter_code
_entity_poly.pdbx_strand_id
1 'polypeptide(L)'
;MRKNVLALSIAAMIGGLGFAGVASADVVPGSGVFNGSTLMTTTDATSLQVSQGGIGHSLIVPYFNAQNGNMTVLHVVNTDTLNGKAVKVRFRGALNSDDVLDFQVFMSPGDVWTAAVSAGADGVATLVTGDGTCTLPTLAKGVAQSFVQDRLNSVLTAADKANNTREGYVEIFNMADIPANPATSSLYTAIKHVNGVAPCTGSVLNATLVNHTTEASAAAAGFNTPTTGLYGDWYIINVAQTTTFSGGATAITALTPAGVAGRGNFVHFPQNANANGSPINFSADPLFRTDSKDAAGVTVSGAKIAAANYDLPDLSTPYTVLAGLSATPALRPLAQATNLTNAIKVTSITNQYANDASISAKTDWVFSMPTRRYNVAANYAATSNGAFSTAASDYRLFSDLAAVGFGDEMFTAANTTALATNGAICVNADAQTFYDREETTKTSGAVFSPGTVSATRFCGETSVLSFADSGVSVLGGAVARQNVSGVYTNGWAVLSTNNSGKGLPILGSSFIKLSNPSATANTSGTYGITWDHRFTR
;
A
#
# COMPACT_ATOMS: atom_id res chain seq x y z
N MET A 1 5.18 -4.35 -57.92
CA MET A 1 5.52 -3.23 -57.01
C MET A 1 4.34 -3.01 -56.06
N ARG A 2 4.36 -3.62 -54.86
CA ARG A 2 3.34 -3.40 -53.83
C ARG A 2 3.90 -2.38 -52.83
N LYS A 3 3.26 -1.21 -52.74
CA LYS A 3 3.60 -0.14 -51.80
C LYS A 3 2.74 -0.26 -50.53
N ASN A 4 3.44 -0.12 -49.41
CA ASN A 4 3.07 0.08 -48.00
C ASN A 4 1.77 0.83 -47.72
N VAL A 5 1.11 0.50 -46.59
CA VAL A 5 0.78 1.45 -45.49
C VAL A 5 0.70 0.70 -44.14
N LEU A 6 1.56 1.09 -43.20
CA LEU A 6 1.41 0.97 -41.74
C LEU A 6 0.56 2.16 -41.26
N ALA A 7 -0.41 1.97 -40.36
CA ALA A 7 -0.69 2.89 -39.23
C ALA A 7 -1.99 2.56 -38.43
N LEU A 8 -1.80 2.44 -37.11
CA LEU A 8 -2.54 3.02 -35.98
C LEU A 8 -4.09 2.98 -35.86
N SER A 9 -4.49 2.52 -34.66
CA SER A 9 -5.55 3.03 -33.76
C SER A 9 -7.03 2.91 -34.15
N ILE A 10 -7.80 2.19 -33.33
CA ILE A 10 -9.19 2.58 -32.96
C ILE A 10 -9.40 2.32 -31.46
N ALA A 11 -9.57 3.40 -30.72
CA ALA A 11 -10.32 3.47 -29.47
C ALA A 11 -11.63 4.23 -29.76
N ALA A 12 -12.78 3.66 -29.39
CA ALA A 12 -14.09 4.31 -29.14
C ALA A 12 -15.08 3.18 -28.78
N MET A 13 -15.52 2.98 -27.52
CA MET A 13 -16.53 3.70 -26.72
C MET A 13 -18.00 3.57 -27.18
N ILE A 14 -18.87 3.26 -26.20
CA ILE A 14 -20.36 3.37 -26.12
C ILE A 14 -21.10 2.18 -26.75
N GLY A 15 -22.07 1.49 -26.14
CA GLY A 15 -22.90 1.73 -24.96
C GLY A 15 -24.34 1.31 -25.30
N GLY A 16 -24.95 0.45 -24.48
CA GLY A 16 -26.40 0.21 -24.51
C GLY A 16 -26.87 -1.24 -24.70
N LEU A 17 -27.69 -1.68 -23.74
CA LEU A 17 -28.65 -2.80 -23.77
C LEU A 17 -28.12 -4.22 -23.45
N GLY A 18 -28.26 -4.56 -22.17
CA GLY A 18 -28.24 -5.93 -21.67
C GLY A 18 -27.86 -5.99 -20.20
N PHE A 19 -28.80 -5.76 -19.29
CA PHE A 19 -28.64 -6.10 -17.86
C PHE A 19 -28.57 -7.62 -17.70
N ALA A 20 -27.42 -8.22 -18.05
CA ALA A 20 -26.99 -9.46 -17.46
C ALA A 20 -26.47 -9.12 -16.06
N GLY A 21 -27.01 -9.77 -15.03
CA GLY A 21 -26.67 -9.53 -13.64
C GLY A 21 -25.15 -9.48 -13.45
N VAL A 22 -24.65 -8.29 -13.11
CA VAL A 22 -23.24 -8.11 -12.76
C VAL A 22 -22.96 -9.02 -11.56
N ALA A 23 -22.00 -9.92 -11.70
CA ALA A 23 -21.53 -10.72 -10.58
C ALA A 23 -21.01 -9.76 -9.50
N SER A 24 -21.82 -9.49 -8.48
CA SER A 24 -21.41 -8.63 -7.37
C SER A 24 -20.29 -9.34 -6.63
N ALA A 25 -19.11 -8.75 -6.59
CA ALA A 25 -18.04 -9.22 -5.71
C ALA A 25 -18.53 -9.42 -4.28
N ASP A 26 -17.94 -10.32 -3.50
CA ASP A 26 -18.41 -10.55 -2.13
C ASP A 26 -17.29 -10.84 -1.11
N VAL A 27 -17.63 -10.58 0.15
CA VAL A 27 -16.86 -10.94 1.34
C VAL A 27 -17.65 -12.02 2.06
N VAL A 28 -17.08 -13.21 2.18
CA VAL A 28 -17.81 -14.39 2.62
C VAL A 28 -17.28 -14.86 3.98
N PRO A 29 -18.06 -14.78 5.06
CA PRO A 29 -17.67 -15.39 6.33
C PRO A 29 -17.78 -16.91 6.24
N GLY A 30 -16.86 -17.63 6.89
CA GLY A 30 -17.02 -19.07 7.10
C GLY A 30 -17.98 -19.35 8.25
N SER A 31 -18.73 -20.45 8.17
CA SER A 31 -19.79 -20.77 9.13
C SER A 31 -19.59 -22.07 9.90
N GLY A 32 -18.64 -22.93 9.52
CA GLY A 32 -18.52 -24.27 10.11
C GLY A 32 -17.09 -24.83 10.17
N VAL A 33 -16.97 -26.15 10.01
CA VAL A 33 -15.68 -26.82 9.84
C VAL A 33 -15.46 -27.02 8.35
N PHE A 34 -14.27 -26.66 7.85
CA PHE A 34 -13.95 -26.82 6.44
C PHE A 34 -14.14 -28.27 5.97
N ASN A 35 -14.86 -28.44 4.86
CA ASN A 35 -15.15 -29.75 4.28
C ASN A 35 -14.81 -29.85 2.78
N GLY A 36 -14.18 -28.80 2.21
CA GLY A 36 -13.77 -28.75 0.81
C GLY A 36 -14.90 -28.79 -0.23
N SER A 37 -16.15 -28.57 0.17
CA SER A 37 -17.30 -28.61 -0.74
C SER A 37 -18.34 -27.53 -0.46
N THR A 38 -18.77 -27.36 0.79
CA THR A 38 -19.87 -26.45 1.15
C THR A 38 -19.56 -25.49 2.28
N LEU A 39 -18.60 -25.82 3.15
CA LEU A 39 -18.30 -25.04 4.35
C LEU A 39 -16.83 -24.62 4.37
N MET A 40 -16.60 -23.38 4.79
CA MET A 40 -15.33 -22.86 5.23
C MET A 40 -15.27 -22.88 6.76
N THR A 41 -14.06 -22.88 7.31
CA THR A 41 -13.84 -22.77 8.76
C THR A 41 -14.41 -21.45 9.27
N THR A 42 -15.13 -21.48 10.39
CA THR A 42 -15.78 -20.32 11.00
C THR A 42 -14.86 -19.10 11.08
N THR A 43 -15.36 -17.95 10.61
CA THR A 43 -14.73 -16.65 10.81
C THR A 43 -15.01 -16.16 12.23
N ASP A 44 -13.97 -15.80 12.97
CA ASP A 44 -14.06 -15.42 14.39
C ASP A 44 -13.21 -14.19 14.76
N ALA A 45 -12.44 -13.63 13.83
CA ALA A 45 -11.66 -12.44 14.07
C ALA A 45 -12.56 -11.19 14.12
N THR A 46 -12.40 -10.36 15.15
CA THR A 46 -13.22 -9.17 15.42
C THR A 46 -12.44 -7.87 15.49
N SER A 47 -11.10 -7.93 15.57
CA SER A 47 -10.24 -6.75 15.66
C SER A 47 -8.94 -6.91 14.88
N LEU A 48 -8.20 -5.82 14.72
CA LEU A 48 -6.91 -5.76 14.03
C LEU A 48 -5.86 -5.16 14.97
N GLN A 49 -4.64 -5.70 14.94
CA GLN A 49 -3.52 -5.18 15.71
C GLN A 49 -2.20 -5.36 14.94
N VAL A 50 -1.25 -4.45 15.15
CA VAL A 50 0.14 -4.68 14.73
C VAL A 50 0.72 -5.86 15.51
N SER A 51 1.29 -6.82 14.78
CA SER A 51 1.97 -7.98 15.34
C SER A 51 3.41 -7.63 15.69
N GLN A 52 3.75 -7.68 16.98
CA GLN A 52 5.12 -7.45 17.44
C GLN A 52 6.09 -8.53 16.95
N GLY A 53 5.60 -9.74 16.67
CA GLY A 53 6.40 -10.86 16.17
C GLY A 53 6.63 -10.85 14.65
N GLY A 54 6.13 -9.84 13.93
CA GLY A 54 6.34 -9.71 12.48
C GLY A 54 5.55 -10.70 11.60
N ILE A 55 4.73 -11.58 12.21
CA ILE A 55 3.86 -12.53 11.50
C ILE A 55 2.40 -12.11 11.65
N GLY A 56 1.66 -12.06 10.55
CA GLY A 56 0.26 -11.63 10.52
C GLY A 56 -0.55 -12.21 9.36
N HIS A 57 -1.74 -11.66 9.19
CA HIS A 57 -2.65 -11.92 8.06
C HIS A 57 -2.35 -10.99 6.88
N SER A 58 -1.88 -9.78 7.18
CA SER A 58 -1.54 -8.73 6.21
C SER A 58 -0.20 -8.12 6.55
N LEU A 59 0.53 -7.65 5.54
CA LEU A 59 1.81 -6.99 5.62
C LEU A 59 1.74 -5.66 4.88
N ILE A 60 2.38 -4.65 5.43
CA ILE A 60 2.56 -3.35 4.79
C ILE A 60 4.06 -3.07 4.72
N VAL A 61 4.60 -3.05 3.51
CA VAL A 61 5.97 -2.56 3.29
C VAL A 61 5.89 -1.05 3.19
N PRO A 62 6.46 -0.30 4.15
CA PRO A 62 6.20 1.12 4.27
C PRO A 62 6.77 1.93 3.11
N TYR A 63 7.81 1.42 2.43
CA TYR A 63 8.43 2.10 1.32
C TYR A 63 9.07 1.13 0.32
N PHE A 64 8.73 1.29 -0.95
CA PHE A 64 9.54 0.83 -2.07
C PHE A 64 10.07 2.05 -2.83
N ASN A 65 11.26 1.90 -3.39
CA ASN A 65 11.97 2.92 -4.13
C ASN A 65 12.81 2.31 -5.26
N ALA A 66 12.59 2.84 -6.46
CA ALA A 66 13.33 2.57 -7.70
C ALA A 66 13.93 3.85 -8.31
N GLN A 67 14.04 4.92 -7.53
CA GLN A 67 14.64 6.19 -7.92
C GLN A 67 16.16 6.10 -7.89
N ASN A 68 16.82 6.92 -8.72
CA ASN A 68 18.26 7.16 -8.62
C ASN A 68 19.13 5.89 -8.59
N GLY A 69 18.73 4.86 -9.34
CA GLY A 69 19.43 3.57 -9.41
C GLY A 69 19.20 2.64 -8.21
N ASN A 70 18.27 2.98 -7.31
CA ASN A 70 17.81 2.07 -6.28
C ASN A 70 17.01 0.92 -6.89
N MET A 71 17.08 -0.22 -6.21
CA MET A 71 16.25 -1.39 -6.43
C MET A 71 15.66 -1.79 -5.08
N THR A 72 14.35 -2.01 -5.04
CA THR A 72 13.69 -2.58 -3.85
C THR A 72 13.47 -4.06 -4.07
N VAL A 73 13.91 -4.91 -3.15
CA VAL A 73 13.61 -6.33 -3.16
C VAL A 73 12.67 -6.66 -2.02
N LEU A 74 11.70 -7.52 -2.30
CA LEU A 74 10.65 -7.97 -1.40
C LEU A 74 10.79 -9.47 -1.19
N HIS A 75 10.61 -9.89 0.05
CA HIS A 75 10.47 -11.29 0.45
C HIS A 75 9.13 -11.44 1.16
N VAL A 76 8.30 -12.36 0.71
CA VAL A 76 7.05 -12.71 1.38
C VAL A 76 7.10 -14.19 1.69
N VAL A 77 6.85 -14.55 2.95
CA VAL A 77 6.99 -15.92 3.42
C VAL A 77 5.67 -16.43 3.99
N ASN A 78 5.26 -17.61 3.52
CA ASN A 78 4.19 -18.38 4.13
C ASN A 78 4.79 -19.35 5.17
N THR A 79 4.66 -19.03 6.44
CA THR A 79 5.11 -19.88 7.55
C THR A 79 4.17 -21.05 7.85
N ASP A 80 2.96 -21.07 7.29
CA ASP A 80 2.08 -22.22 7.38
C ASP A 80 2.66 -23.38 6.57
N THR A 81 2.91 -24.50 7.23
CA THR A 81 3.48 -25.70 6.62
C THR A 81 2.42 -26.71 6.16
N LEU A 82 1.14 -26.41 6.41
CA LEU A 82 -0.02 -27.23 6.05
C LEU A 82 -0.84 -26.62 4.92
N ASN A 83 -1.17 -25.33 5.02
CA ASN A 83 -2.01 -24.62 4.05
C ASN A 83 -1.20 -23.74 3.11
N GLY A 84 -1.61 -23.70 1.84
CA GLY A 84 -1.22 -22.63 0.94
C GLY A 84 -1.96 -21.34 1.26
N LYS A 85 -1.55 -20.23 0.66
CA LYS A 85 -2.17 -18.91 0.83
C LYS A 85 -2.38 -18.24 -0.52
N ALA A 86 -3.59 -17.75 -0.76
CA ALA A 86 -3.90 -16.86 -1.87
C ALA A 86 -3.70 -15.42 -1.39
N VAL A 87 -2.66 -14.75 -1.89
CA VAL A 87 -2.19 -13.46 -1.41
C VAL A 87 -2.41 -12.40 -2.47
N LYS A 88 -3.00 -11.26 -2.11
CA LYS A 88 -3.00 -10.06 -2.95
C LYS A 88 -1.70 -9.30 -2.69
N VAL A 89 -1.01 -8.88 -3.75
CA VAL A 89 0.11 -7.93 -3.69
C VAL A 89 -0.29 -6.69 -4.49
N ARG A 90 -0.19 -5.52 -3.88
CA ARG A 90 -0.50 -4.24 -4.52
C ARG A 90 0.56 -3.19 -4.22
N PHE A 91 1.03 -2.53 -5.26
CA PHE A 91 1.92 -1.38 -5.20
C PHE A 91 1.11 -0.10 -5.33
N ARG A 92 1.27 0.79 -4.35
CA ARG A 92 0.57 2.06 -4.26
C ARG A 92 1.57 3.20 -4.41
N GLY A 93 1.32 4.14 -5.32
CA GLY A 93 2.21 5.27 -5.57
C GLY A 93 2.32 6.24 -4.38
N ALA A 94 3.50 6.82 -4.17
CA ALA A 94 3.80 7.68 -3.03
C ALA A 94 2.96 8.97 -2.95
N LEU A 95 2.42 9.46 -4.07
CA LEU A 95 1.73 10.77 -4.10
C LEU A 95 0.33 10.72 -3.47
N ASN A 96 -0.58 9.90 -3.99
CA ASN A 96 -1.96 9.82 -3.49
C ASN A 96 -2.46 8.36 -3.39
N SER A 97 -1.54 7.38 -3.25
CA SER A 97 -1.86 5.95 -3.17
C SER A 97 -2.64 5.43 -4.39
N ASP A 98 -2.31 5.97 -5.57
CA ASP A 98 -2.84 5.44 -6.82
C ASP A 98 -2.27 4.05 -7.08
N ASP A 99 -3.11 3.16 -7.62
CA ASP A 99 -2.70 1.79 -7.92
C ASP A 99 -1.78 1.77 -9.15
N VAL A 100 -0.56 1.26 -8.98
CA VAL A 100 0.48 1.26 -10.02
C VAL A 100 0.90 -0.15 -10.44
N LEU A 101 0.57 -1.18 -9.65
CA LEU A 101 0.66 -2.58 -10.04
C LEU A 101 -0.03 -3.45 -8.99
N ASP A 102 -0.87 -4.39 -9.42
CA ASP A 102 -1.46 -5.38 -8.52
C ASP A 102 -1.59 -6.75 -9.19
N PHE A 103 -1.47 -7.81 -8.39
CA PHE A 103 -1.59 -9.20 -8.84
C PHE A 103 -1.84 -10.11 -7.63
N GLN A 104 -2.10 -11.38 -7.91
CA GLN A 104 -2.23 -12.40 -6.88
C GLN A 104 -1.04 -13.35 -6.91
N VAL A 105 -0.62 -13.79 -5.73
CA VAL A 105 0.45 -14.77 -5.51
C VAL A 105 -0.16 -15.96 -4.76
N PHE A 106 0.02 -17.16 -5.28
CA PHE A 106 -0.48 -18.39 -4.69
C PHE A 106 0.67 -19.15 -4.07
N MET A 107 0.90 -18.90 -2.78
CA MET A 107 2.03 -19.43 -2.03
C MET A 107 1.70 -20.82 -1.51
N SER A 108 2.54 -21.80 -1.80
CA SER A 108 2.39 -23.13 -1.23
C SER A 108 2.73 -23.14 0.28
N PRO A 109 2.50 -24.25 1.02
CA PRO A 109 2.92 -24.31 2.42
C PRO A 109 4.44 -24.26 2.55
N GLY A 110 4.95 -23.38 3.41
CA GLY A 110 6.38 -23.13 3.64
C GLY A 110 7.08 -22.30 2.55
N ASP A 111 6.32 -21.69 1.64
CA ASP A 111 6.83 -21.04 0.44
C ASP A 111 7.39 -19.63 0.71
N VAL A 112 8.28 -19.18 -0.18
CA VAL A 112 8.86 -17.85 -0.16
C VAL A 112 8.77 -17.25 -1.56
N TRP A 113 7.99 -16.20 -1.72
CA TRP A 113 7.95 -15.45 -2.97
C TRP A 113 8.88 -14.24 -2.88
N THR A 114 9.66 -14.01 -3.93
CA THR A 114 10.60 -12.87 -4.00
C THR A 114 10.46 -12.10 -5.29
N ALA A 115 10.60 -10.78 -5.24
CA ALA A 115 10.61 -9.93 -6.43
C ALA A 115 11.39 -8.64 -6.20
N ALA A 116 11.89 -8.06 -7.29
CA ALA A 116 12.64 -6.83 -7.31
C ALA A 116 11.93 -5.76 -8.14
N VAL A 117 11.85 -4.54 -7.61
CA VAL A 117 11.38 -3.35 -8.30
C VAL A 117 12.58 -2.48 -8.67
N SER A 118 12.67 -2.10 -9.94
CA SER A 118 13.71 -1.21 -10.46
C SER A 118 13.16 -0.32 -11.58
N ALA A 119 13.86 0.76 -11.92
CA ALA A 119 13.49 1.60 -13.04
C ALA A 119 13.76 0.87 -14.37
N GLY A 120 12.75 0.78 -15.23
CA GLY A 120 12.86 0.33 -16.61
C GLY A 120 13.56 1.36 -17.49
N ALA A 121 13.87 0.98 -18.73
CA ALA A 121 14.58 1.82 -19.69
C ALA A 121 13.82 3.09 -20.11
N ASP A 122 12.49 3.05 -20.02
CA ASP A 122 11.58 4.18 -20.25
C ASP A 122 11.35 5.04 -18.98
N GLY A 123 12.02 4.69 -17.87
CA GLY A 123 11.86 5.30 -16.57
C GLY A 123 10.65 4.79 -15.78
N VAL A 124 9.77 3.94 -16.33
CA VAL A 124 8.67 3.37 -15.55
C VAL A 124 9.20 2.29 -14.62
N ALA A 125 8.66 2.17 -13.41
CA ALA A 125 9.03 1.06 -12.54
C ALA A 125 8.67 -0.29 -13.18
N THR A 126 9.51 -1.29 -12.94
CA THR A 126 9.29 -2.66 -13.39
C THR A 126 9.48 -3.62 -12.23
N LEU A 127 8.65 -4.66 -12.17
CA LEU A 127 8.78 -5.79 -11.26
C LEU A 127 9.43 -6.95 -12.01
N VAL A 128 10.48 -7.55 -11.43
CA VAL A 128 11.09 -8.79 -11.92
C VAL A 128 11.09 -9.79 -10.78
N THR A 129 10.68 -11.02 -11.06
CA THR A 129 10.82 -12.14 -10.12
C THR A 129 11.61 -13.27 -10.78
N GLY A 130 12.54 -13.88 -10.03
CA GLY A 130 13.15 -15.15 -10.41
C GLY A 130 12.43 -16.35 -9.80
N ASP A 131 11.41 -16.10 -8.99
CA ASP A 131 10.77 -17.08 -8.13
C ASP A 131 9.77 -17.97 -8.89
N GLY A 132 9.57 -19.19 -8.39
CA GLY A 132 8.69 -20.20 -8.99
C GLY A 132 7.26 -20.20 -8.50
N THR A 133 6.92 -19.39 -7.49
CA THR A 133 5.57 -19.29 -6.95
C THR A 133 4.60 -18.82 -8.03
N CYS A 134 3.42 -19.46 -8.07
CA CYS A 134 2.43 -19.14 -9.07
C CYS A 134 1.83 -17.75 -8.84
N THR A 135 1.72 -16.96 -9.91
CA THR A 135 1.06 -15.66 -9.87
C THR A 135 -0.04 -15.54 -10.92
N LEU A 136 -0.98 -14.63 -10.68
CA LEU A 136 -2.05 -14.29 -11.58
C LEU A 136 -2.15 -12.75 -11.68
N PRO A 137 -1.94 -12.15 -12.87
CA PRO A 137 -1.42 -12.79 -14.08
C PRO A 137 -0.03 -13.41 -13.86
N THR A 138 0.35 -14.35 -14.75
CA THR A 138 1.64 -15.04 -14.65
C THR A 138 2.79 -14.08 -14.87
N LEU A 139 3.66 -13.95 -13.87
CA LEU A 139 4.94 -13.26 -13.96
C LEU A 139 5.98 -14.27 -14.41
N ALA A 140 6.45 -14.14 -15.65
CA ALA A 140 7.47 -15.03 -16.18
C ALA A 140 8.83 -14.76 -15.51
N LYS A 141 9.53 -15.83 -15.12
CA LYS A 141 10.83 -15.75 -14.44
C LYS A 141 11.82 -14.89 -15.23
N GLY A 142 12.40 -13.89 -14.58
CA GLY A 142 13.40 -12.99 -15.15
C GLY A 142 12.85 -12.01 -16.19
N VAL A 143 11.53 -11.98 -16.42
CA VAL A 143 10.90 -11.04 -17.35
C VAL A 143 10.37 -9.84 -16.57
N ALA A 144 10.71 -8.64 -17.02
CA ALA A 144 10.24 -7.40 -16.44
C ALA A 144 8.75 -7.16 -16.74
N GLN A 145 7.95 -7.03 -15.69
CA GLN A 145 6.58 -6.57 -15.74
C GLN A 145 6.55 -5.06 -15.46
N SER A 146 6.14 -4.27 -16.45
CA SER A 146 6.02 -2.82 -16.27
C SER A 146 4.83 -2.46 -15.37
N PHE A 147 5.00 -1.40 -14.58
CA PHE A 147 3.96 -0.79 -13.78
C PHE A 147 3.00 -0.02 -14.69
N VAL A 148 1.74 0.07 -14.28
CA VAL A 148 0.69 0.79 -15.02
C VAL A 148 0.61 2.25 -14.57
N GLN A 149 0.06 3.09 -15.45
CA GLN A 149 -0.06 4.53 -15.24
C GLN A 149 -1.51 5.04 -15.34
N ASP A 150 -2.47 4.14 -15.54
CA ASP A 150 -3.85 4.48 -15.90
C ASP A 150 -4.63 5.16 -14.76
N ARG A 151 -4.23 4.91 -13.51
CA ARG A 151 -4.80 5.55 -12.31
C ARG A 151 -4.10 6.84 -11.92
N LEU A 152 -2.96 7.16 -12.54
CA LEU A 152 -2.23 8.40 -12.24
C LEU A 152 -2.94 9.60 -12.85
N ASN A 153 -2.68 10.78 -12.29
CA ASN A 153 -3.25 12.02 -12.79
C ASN A 153 -2.98 12.20 -14.29
N SER A 154 -4.05 12.29 -15.07
CA SER A 154 -4.00 12.31 -16.53
C SER A 154 -3.30 13.54 -17.09
N VAL A 155 -3.26 14.66 -16.33
CA VAL A 155 -2.62 15.92 -16.74
C VAL A 155 -1.09 15.92 -16.57
N LEU A 156 -0.53 14.92 -15.88
CA LEU A 156 0.92 14.80 -15.71
C LEU A 156 1.62 14.49 -17.04
N THR A 157 2.84 14.99 -17.20
CA THR A 157 3.70 14.62 -18.33
C THR A 157 4.05 13.13 -18.24
N ALA A 158 4.47 12.53 -19.36
CA ALA A 158 4.91 11.13 -19.36
C ALA A 158 6.07 10.87 -18.38
N ALA A 159 7.00 11.82 -18.27
CA ALA A 159 8.13 11.73 -17.34
C ALA A 159 7.66 11.78 -15.87
N ASP A 160 6.69 12.63 -15.55
CA ASP A 160 6.13 12.72 -14.20
C ASP A 160 5.29 11.49 -13.86
N LYS A 161 4.53 10.94 -14.81
CA LYS A 161 3.83 9.66 -14.62
C LYS A 161 4.81 8.53 -14.33
N ALA A 162 5.89 8.42 -15.12
CA ALA A 162 6.95 7.46 -14.88
C ALA A 162 7.58 7.66 -13.48
N ASN A 163 7.83 8.91 -13.07
CA ASN A 163 8.34 9.23 -11.74
C ASN A 163 7.43 8.75 -10.60
N ASN A 164 6.11 8.89 -10.76
CA ASN A 164 5.13 8.46 -9.76
C ASN A 164 5.00 6.94 -9.61
N THR A 165 5.54 6.14 -10.54
CA THR A 165 5.58 4.66 -10.41
C THR A 165 6.77 4.16 -9.58
N ARG A 166 7.81 4.97 -9.38
CA ARG A 166 9.09 4.51 -8.81
C ARG A 166 9.20 4.63 -7.29
N GLU A 167 8.16 5.12 -6.61
CA GLU A 167 8.14 5.24 -5.16
C GLU A 167 6.73 5.02 -4.61
N GLY A 168 6.63 4.47 -3.41
CA GLY A 168 5.36 4.26 -2.74
C GLY A 168 5.44 3.22 -1.64
N TYR A 169 4.35 2.53 -1.36
CA TYR A 169 4.28 1.45 -0.38
C TYR A 169 3.63 0.20 -0.98
N VAL A 170 3.74 -0.94 -0.30
CA VAL A 170 3.18 -2.21 -0.78
C VAL A 170 2.19 -2.76 0.23
N GLU A 171 1.00 -3.13 -0.25
CA GLU A 171 -0.05 -3.82 0.49
C GLU A 171 0.03 -5.31 0.13
N ILE A 172 0.17 -6.18 1.12
CA ILE A 172 0.24 -7.64 0.92
C ILE A 172 -0.70 -8.28 1.92
N PHE A 173 -1.65 -9.11 1.49
CA PHE A 173 -2.57 -9.71 2.46
C PHE A 173 -3.19 -11.02 2.01
N ASN A 174 -3.40 -11.90 2.98
CA ASN A 174 -3.95 -13.24 2.78
C ASN A 174 -5.45 -13.14 2.50
N MET A 175 -5.88 -13.42 1.28
CA MET A 175 -7.30 -13.38 0.90
C MET A 175 -8.04 -14.65 1.34
N ALA A 176 -7.34 -15.78 1.33
CA ALA A 176 -7.86 -17.10 1.64
C ALA A 176 -6.71 -18.08 1.90
N ASP A 177 -6.93 -19.03 2.81
CA ASP A 177 -6.08 -20.22 2.89
C ASP A 177 -6.49 -21.22 1.81
N ILE A 178 -5.55 -22.08 1.41
CA ILE A 178 -5.73 -23.17 0.44
C ILE A 178 -5.37 -24.47 1.16
N PRO A 179 -6.36 -25.18 1.75
CA PRO A 179 -6.10 -26.40 2.50
C PRO A 179 -5.56 -27.54 1.64
N ALA A 180 -4.83 -28.46 2.28
CA ALA A 180 -4.28 -29.64 1.62
C ALA A 180 -5.35 -30.46 0.91
N ASN A 181 -5.16 -30.67 -0.39
CA ASN A 181 -5.97 -31.55 -1.21
C ASN A 181 -5.06 -32.23 -2.25
N PRO A 182 -4.90 -33.57 -2.21
CA PRO A 182 -3.99 -34.28 -3.10
C PRO A 182 -4.58 -34.57 -4.49
N ALA A 183 -5.84 -34.18 -4.77
CA ALA A 183 -6.41 -34.36 -6.10
C ALA A 183 -5.65 -33.52 -7.13
N THR A 184 -5.29 -34.12 -8.26
CA THR A 184 -4.45 -33.49 -9.30
C THR A 184 -5.05 -32.23 -9.91
N SER A 185 -6.37 -32.10 -9.88
CA SER A 185 -7.12 -30.93 -10.35
C SER A 185 -7.38 -29.88 -9.27
N SER A 186 -6.92 -30.10 -8.03
CA SER A 186 -7.16 -29.18 -6.93
C SER A 186 -6.26 -27.94 -7.02
N LEU A 187 -6.74 -26.82 -6.45
CA LEU A 187 -5.95 -25.61 -6.32
C LEU A 187 -4.66 -25.85 -5.51
N TYR A 188 -4.73 -26.61 -4.43
CA TYR A 188 -3.57 -26.97 -3.61
C TYR A 188 -2.48 -27.66 -4.43
N THR A 189 -2.83 -28.69 -5.21
CA THR A 189 -1.86 -29.44 -6.03
C THR A 189 -1.29 -28.57 -7.16
N ALA A 190 -2.07 -27.65 -7.72
CA ALA A 190 -1.60 -26.73 -8.76
C ALA A 190 -0.50 -25.77 -8.25
N ILE A 191 -0.51 -25.41 -6.97
CA ILE A 191 0.43 -24.45 -6.38
C ILE A 191 1.58 -25.14 -5.62
N LYS A 192 1.42 -26.40 -5.22
CA LYS A 192 2.40 -27.09 -4.37
C LYS A 192 3.70 -27.34 -5.11
N HIS A 193 4.79 -26.79 -4.58
CA HIS A 193 6.14 -27.12 -5.05
C HIS A 193 6.48 -28.60 -4.79
N VAL A 194 6.90 -29.29 -5.85
CA VAL A 194 7.46 -30.65 -5.80
C VAL A 194 8.81 -30.60 -6.52
N ASN A 195 9.88 -31.04 -5.84
CA ASN A 195 11.26 -30.94 -6.34
C ASN A 195 11.65 -29.51 -6.79
N GLY A 196 11.19 -28.50 -6.06
CA GLY A 196 11.49 -27.08 -6.34
C GLY A 196 10.69 -26.44 -7.48
N VAL A 197 9.65 -27.11 -7.99
CA VAL A 197 8.80 -26.60 -9.07
C VAL A 197 7.33 -26.69 -8.68
N ALA A 198 6.61 -25.56 -8.72
CA ALA A 198 5.16 -25.54 -8.67
C ALA A 198 4.60 -25.75 -10.10
N PRO A 199 3.61 -26.62 -10.32
CA PRO A 199 3.03 -26.84 -11.65
C PRO A 199 2.40 -25.59 -12.26
N CYS A 200 1.83 -24.71 -11.44
CA CYS A 200 1.09 -23.53 -11.84
C CYS A 200 0.08 -23.82 -12.96
N THR A 201 -0.69 -24.90 -12.78
CA THR A 201 -1.63 -25.41 -13.78
C THR A 201 -2.61 -24.32 -14.20
N GLY A 202 -2.42 -23.78 -15.41
CA GLY A 202 -3.14 -22.59 -15.88
C GLY A 202 -4.66 -22.72 -15.86
N SER A 203 -5.20 -23.90 -16.17
CA SER A 203 -6.66 -24.14 -16.09
C SER A 203 -7.21 -24.05 -14.66
N VAL A 204 -6.45 -24.49 -13.65
CA VAL A 204 -6.85 -24.44 -12.24
C VAL A 204 -6.74 -23.01 -11.70
N LEU A 205 -5.64 -22.31 -12.01
CA LEU A 205 -5.48 -20.91 -11.61
C LEU A 205 -6.48 -19.98 -12.32
N ASN A 206 -6.73 -20.18 -13.62
CA ASN A 206 -7.74 -19.40 -14.34
C ASN A 206 -9.16 -19.66 -13.82
N ALA A 207 -9.43 -20.80 -13.19
CA ALA A 207 -10.70 -21.05 -12.53
C ALA A 207 -10.93 -20.14 -11.30
N THR A 208 -9.88 -19.52 -10.74
CA THR A 208 -10.01 -18.50 -9.69
C THR A 208 -10.33 -17.11 -10.25
N LEU A 209 -10.37 -16.92 -11.57
CA LEU A 209 -10.83 -15.66 -12.20
C LEU A 209 -12.35 -15.50 -12.16
N VAL A 210 -13.03 -16.26 -11.31
CA VAL A 210 -14.45 -16.12 -11.00
C VAL A 210 -14.62 -15.51 -9.63
N ASN A 211 -15.73 -14.83 -9.44
CA ASN A 211 -16.08 -14.26 -8.16
C ASN A 211 -16.93 -15.25 -7.35
N HIS A 212 -16.50 -15.56 -6.14
CA HIS A 212 -17.21 -16.48 -5.24
C HIS A 212 -18.08 -15.69 -4.27
N THR A 213 -19.40 -15.72 -4.49
CA THR A 213 -20.39 -14.98 -3.67
C THR A 213 -21.03 -15.81 -2.58
N THR A 214 -20.67 -17.09 -2.47
CA THR A 214 -21.22 -17.99 -1.45
C THR A 214 -20.12 -18.84 -0.84
N GLU A 215 -20.31 -19.22 0.42
CA GLU A 215 -19.38 -20.08 1.15
C GLU A 215 -19.16 -21.41 0.42
N ALA A 216 -20.23 -22.02 -0.09
CA ALA A 216 -20.13 -23.28 -0.82
C ALA A 216 -19.31 -23.14 -2.11
N SER A 217 -19.46 -22.03 -2.85
CA SER A 217 -18.68 -21.79 -4.06
C SER A 217 -17.18 -21.63 -3.74
N ALA A 218 -16.84 -20.88 -2.70
CA ALA A 218 -15.46 -20.70 -2.26
C ALA A 218 -14.83 -22.01 -1.75
N ALA A 219 -15.56 -22.76 -0.90
CA ALA A 219 -15.10 -24.04 -0.37
C ALA A 219 -14.88 -25.08 -1.48
N ALA A 220 -15.81 -25.19 -2.44
CA ALA A 220 -15.68 -26.09 -3.59
C ALA A 220 -14.51 -25.71 -4.52
N ALA A 221 -14.14 -24.43 -4.58
CA ALA A 221 -12.97 -23.96 -5.33
C ALA A 221 -11.64 -24.26 -4.63
N GLY A 222 -11.67 -24.82 -3.41
CA GLY A 222 -10.48 -25.18 -2.64
C GLY A 222 -9.98 -24.06 -1.73
N PHE A 223 -10.78 -23.02 -1.52
CA PHE A 223 -10.47 -21.96 -0.57
C PHE A 223 -11.06 -22.23 0.82
N ASN A 224 -10.40 -21.69 1.82
CA ASN A 224 -10.89 -21.60 3.18
C ASN A 224 -10.69 -20.17 3.71
N THR A 225 -11.32 -19.83 4.83
CA THR A 225 -11.09 -18.55 5.50
C THR A 225 -9.60 -18.34 5.78
N PRO A 226 -9.08 -17.11 5.71
CA PRO A 226 -7.65 -16.88 5.85
C PRO A 226 -7.19 -16.91 7.32
N THR A 227 -6.02 -17.50 7.55
CA THR A 227 -5.29 -17.45 8.82
C THR A 227 -4.06 -16.54 8.74
N THR A 228 -3.44 -16.28 9.89
CA THR A 228 -2.11 -15.66 9.98
C THR A 228 -1.04 -16.55 9.32
N GLY A 229 0.22 -16.14 9.41
CA GLY A 229 1.36 -16.93 8.95
C GLY A 229 2.14 -16.27 7.82
N LEU A 230 1.82 -15.04 7.45
CA LEU A 230 2.65 -14.24 6.55
C LEU A 230 3.63 -13.39 7.36
N TYR A 231 4.90 -13.38 6.96
CA TYR A 231 5.80 -12.27 7.25
C TYR A 231 6.48 -11.82 5.96
N GLY A 232 7.09 -10.65 5.99
CA GLY A 232 7.86 -10.18 4.85
C GLY A 232 8.95 -9.23 5.26
N ASP A 233 9.99 -9.22 4.45
CA ASP A 233 11.17 -8.40 4.61
C ASP A 233 11.43 -7.66 3.30
N TRP A 234 12.08 -6.50 3.40
CA TRP A 234 12.43 -5.71 2.25
C TRP A 234 13.83 -5.14 2.41
N TYR A 235 14.47 -4.90 1.27
CA TYR A 235 15.66 -4.06 1.23
C TYR A 235 15.68 -3.17 0.00
N ILE A 236 16.22 -1.96 0.17
CA ILE A 236 16.51 -1.00 -0.88
C ILE A 236 18.02 -0.98 -1.07
N ILE A 237 18.48 -1.39 -2.25
CA ILE A 237 19.91 -1.45 -2.59
C ILE A 237 20.22 -0.49 -3.74
N ASN A 238 21.37 0.18 -3.62
CA ASN A 238 21.99 0.93 -4.70
C ASN A 238 23.39 0.38 -4.94
N VAL A 239 23.54 -0.42 -5.99
CA VAL A 239 24.81 -1.12 -6.27
C VAL A 239 25.91 -0.12 -6.63
N ALA A 240 25.61 0.89 -7.45
CA ALA A 240 26.56 1.92 -7.86
C ALA A 240 27.06 2.76 -6.68
N GLN A 241 26.23 2.94 -5.66
CA GLN A 241 26.59 3.64 -4.43
C GLN A 241 27.00 2.70 -3.29
N THR A 242 27.03 1.39 -3.50
CA THR A 242 27.34 0.38 -2.48
C THR A 242 26.60 0.59 -1.16
N THR A 243 25.30 0.92 -1.24
CA THR A 243 24.47 1.23 -0.07
C THR A 243 23.27 0.28 -0.03
N THR A 244 22.91 -0.19 1.17
CA THR A 244 21.73 -1.03 1.39
C THR A 244 21.01 -0.57 2.65
N PHE A 245 19.69 -0.50 2.57
CA PHE A 245 18.78 -0.31 3.69
C PHE A 245 17.81 -1.47 3.73
N SER A 246 17.44 -1.95 4.90
CA SER A 246 16.51 -3.08 5.05
C SER A 246 15.58 -2.90 6.23
N GLY A 247 14.49 -3.64 6.24
CA GLY A 247 13.55 -3.70 7.35
C GLY A 247 12.51 -4.81 7.15
N GLY A 248 11.73 -5.06 8.20
CA GLY A 248 10.55 -5.91 8.12
C GLY A 248 9.34 -5.15 7.58
N ALA A 249 8.40 -5.87 6.98
CA ALA A 249 7.07 -5.34 6.71
C ALA A 249 6.27 -5.24 8.02
N THR A 250 5.43 -4.22 8.16
CA THR A 250 4.52 -4.10 9.29
C THR A 250 3.43 -5.16 9.16
N ALA A 251 3.46 -6.16 10.04
CA ALA A 251 2.46 -7.22 10.05
C ALA A 251 1.22 -6.83 10.88
N ILE A 252 0.03 -7.06 10.31
CA ILE A 252 -1.27 -6.88 10.96
C ILE A 252 -1.88 -8.25 11.19
N THR A 253 -2.30 -8.52 12.43
CA THR A 253 -3.01 -9.74 12.80
C THR A 253 -4.47 -9.41 13.07
N ALA A 254 -5.37 -10.23 12.51
CA ALA A 254 -6.77 -10.26 12.87
C ALA A 254 -6.97 -11.13 14.13
N LEU A 255 -7.54 -10.55 15.18
CA LEU A 255 -7.66 -11.19 16.49
C LEU A 255 -9.11 -11.53 16.82
N THR A 256 -9.30 -12.64 17.51
CA THR A 256 -10.56 -13.00 18.18
C THR A 256 -10.83 -12.07 19.37
N PRO A 257 -12.04 -12.08 19.96
CA PRO A 257 -12.31 -11.35 21.20
C PRO A 257 -11.38 -11.71 22.37
N ALA A 258 -10.75 -12.89 22.34
CA ALA A 258 -9.79 -13.33 23.35
C ALA A 258 -8.36 -12.79 23.12
N GLY A 259 -8.13 -11.98 22.08
CA GLY A 259 -6.82 -11.38 21.79
C GLY A 259 -5.81 -12.34 21.15
N VAL A 260 -6.25 -13.50 20.65
CA VAL A 260 -5.43 -14.46 19.90
C VAL A 260 -5.74 -14.40 18.41
N ALA A 261 -4.79 -14.82 17.56
CA ALA A 261 -4.98 -14.85 16.11
C ALA A 261 -6.23 -15.66 15.72
N GLY A 262 -7.17 -15.02 15.03
CA GLY A 262 -8.40 -15.64 14.53
C GLY A 262 -8.35 -15.90 13.02
N ARG A 263 -9.49 -16.35 12.47
CA ARG A 263 -9.75 -16.47 11.05
C ARG A 263 -10.54 -15.25 10.56
N GLY A 264 -10.03 -14.64 9.49
CA GLY A 264 -10.70 -13.52 8.81
C GLY A 264 -11.86 -13.98 7.93
N ASN A 265 -12.54 -13.04 7.29
CA ASN A 265 -13.48 -13.33 6.21
C ASN A 265 -12.70 -13.74 4.96
N PHE A 266 -13.29 -14.58 4.12
CA PHE A 266 -12.79 -14.79 2.77
C PHE A 266 -12.97 -13.50 1.97
N VAL A 267 -11.87 -12.97 1.43
CA VAL A 267 -11.83 -11.69 0.70
C VAL A 267 -11.14 -11.83 -0.66
N HIS A 268 -11.23 -12.98 -1.32
CA HIS A 268 -10.68 -13.12 -2.66
C HIS A 268 -11.63 -12.54 -3.70
N PHE A 269 -11.12 -11.56 -4.45
CA PHE A 269 -11.73 -10.97 -5.63
C PHE A 269 -10.90 -11.41 -6.84
N PRO A 270 -11.52 -11.78 -7.98
CA PRO A 270 -10.76 -12.31 -9.10
C PRO A 270 -9.88 -11.24 -9.76
N GLN A 271 -8.66 -11.62 -10.17
CA GLN A 271 -7.72 -10.72 -10.87
C GLN A 271 -8.12 -10.47 -12.32
N ASN A 272 -9.24 -9.76 -12.55
CA ASN A 272 -9.71 -9.42 -13.88
C ASN A 272 -10.30 -8.01 -13.95
N ALA A 273 -10.39 -7.48 -15.17
CA ALA A 273 -10.89 -6.14 -15.46
C ALA A 273 -12.42 -6.02 -15.51
N ASN A 274 -13.16 -7.05 -15.07
CA ASN A 274 -14.61 -6.98 -15.05
C ASN A 274 -15.05 -5.93 -14.02
N ALA A 275 -16.06 -5.13 -14.39
CA ALA A 275 -16.60 -4.10 -13.51
C ALA A 275 -17.16 -4.71 -12.23
N ASN A 276 -16.82 -4.09 -11.09
CA ASN A 276 -17.47 -4.36 -9.83
C ASN A 276 -18.71 -3.47 -9.70
N GLY A 277 -19.89 -4.08 -9.62
CA GLY A 277 -21.16 -3.34 -9.60
C GLY A 277 -21.46 -2.58 -8.30
N SER A 278 -20.84 -2.96 -7.18
CA SER A 278 -21.16 -2.40 -5.85
C SER A 278 -19.91 -2.26 -4.96
N PRO A 279 -18.86 -1.54 -5.40
CA PRO A 279 -17.59 -1.45 -4.68
C PRO A 279 -17.72 -0.76 -3.31
N ILE A 280 -18.75 0.07 -3.11
CA ILE A 280 -19.07 0.72 -1.83
C ILE A 280 -19.25 -0.27 -0.67
N ASN A 281 -19.59 -1.53 -0.96
CA ASN A 281 -19.74 -2.58 0.06
C ASN A 281 -18.41 -3.22 0.49
N PHE A 282 -17.31 -2.91 -0.22
CA PHE A 282 -16.00 -3.57 -0.09
C PHE A 282 -14.81 -2.63 -0.02
N SER A 283 -15.01 -1.32 -0.26
CA SER A 283 -13.97 -0.31 -0.13
C SER A 283 -14.48 0.97 0.52
N ALA A 284 -13.63 1.57 1.32
CA ALA A 284 -13.76 2.91 1.88
C ALA A 284 -13.02 3.96 1.04
N ASP A 285 -12.45 3.64 -0.14
CA ASP A 285 -11.89 4.64 -1.05
C ASP A 285 -13.02 5.57 -1.54
N PRO A 286 -13.01 6.88 -1.22
CA PRO A 286 -14.10 7.78 -1.56
C PRO A 286 -14.32 7.94 -3.07
N LEU A 287 -13.34 7.57 -3.91
CA LEU A 287 -13.50 7.55 -5.37
C LEU A 287 -14.43 6.43 -5.85
N PHE A 288 -14.55 5.33 -5.11
CA PHE A 288 -15.47 4.23 -5.40
C PHE A 288 -16.84 4.37 -4.75
N ARG A 289 -17.01 5.39 -3.89
CA ARG A 289 -18.21 5.57 -3.10
C ARG A 289 -19.17 6.56 -3.73
N THR A 290 -20.47 6.27 -3.62
CA THR A 290 -21.56 7.14 -4.07
C THR A 290 -22.02 8.14 -3.01
N ASP A 291 -21.48 8.04 -1.79
CA ASP A 291 -21.82 8.85 -0.62
C ASP A 291 -20.63 9.69 -0.11
N SER A 292 -19.57 9.84 -0.91
CA SER A 292 -18.40 10.65 -0.56
C SER A 292 -18.76 12.13 -0.39
N LYS A 293 -17.99 12.85 0.42
CA LYS A 293 -18.13 14.29 0.67
C LYS A 293 -17.01 15.05 -0.02
N ASP A 294 -17.29 16.23 -0.55
CA ASP A 294 -16.24 17.15 -1.00
C ASP A 294 -15.64 17.95 0.19
N ALA A 295 -14.65 18.80 -0.09
CA ALA A 295 -14.04 19.65 0.93
C ALA A 295 -14.99 20.72 1.53
N ALA A 296 -16.17 20.94 0.95
CA ALA A 296 -17.22 21.79 1.49
C ALA A 296 -18.26 21.00 2.32
N GLY A 297 -18.09 19.69 2.46
CA GLY A 297 -19.02 18.80 3.18
C GLY A 297 -20.25 18.41 2.37
N VAL A 298 -20.28 18.72 1.07
CA VAL A 298 -21.40 18.39 0.19
C VAL A 298 -21.24 16.95 -0.29
N THR A 299 -22.32 16.16 -0.23
CA THR A 299 -22.31 14.81 -0.82
C THR A 299 -22.12 14.90 -2.32
N VAL A 300 -21.09 14.25 -2.81
CA VAL A 300 -20.81 14.15 -4.23
C VAL A 300 -21.49 12.90 -4.76
N SER A 301 -22.50 13.11 -5.62
CA SER A 301 -23.25 12.00 -6.21
C SER A 301 -22.38 11.19 -7.19
N GLY A 302 -22.51 9.86 -7.07
CA GLY A 302 -21.87 8.88 -7.93
C GLY A 302 -20.38 8.66 -7.63
N ALA A 303 -19.93 7.43 -7.81
CA ALA A 303 -18.52 7.10 -7.77
C ALA A 303 -17.76 7.88 -8.87
N LYS A 304 -16.56 8.36 -8.55
CA LYS A 304 -15.71 9.09 -9.50
C LYS A 304 -14.83 8.19 -10.34
N ILE A 305 -14.63 6.96 -9.88
CA ILE A 305 -13.91 5.93 -10.62
C ILE A 305 -14.76 4.67 -10.62
N ALA A 306 -14.88 4.02 -11.78
CA ALA A 306 -15.43 2.69 -11.87
C ALA A 306 -14.41 1.67 -11.33
N ALA A 307 -14.81 0.89 -10.33
CA ALA A 307 -14.00 -0.20 -9.80
C ALA A 307 -14.09 -1.42 -10.73
N ALA A 308 -12.97 -2.09 -10.92
CA ALA A 308 -12.86 -3.43 -11.45
C ALA A 308 -12.59 -4.43 -10.31
N ASN A 309 -12.74 -5.73 -10.57
CA ASN A 309 -12.47 -6.74 -9.55
C ASN A 309 -11.01 -6.72 -9.06
N TYR A 310 -10.04 -6.42 -9.94
CA TYR A 310 -8.64 -6.29 -9.54
C TYR A 310 -8.37 -5.12 -8.57
N ASP A 311 -9.23 -4.08 -8.53
CA ASP A 311 -9.09 -2.99 -7.55
C ASP A 311 -9.39 -3.48 -6.11
N LEU A 312 -9.92 -4.70 -5.97
CA LEU A 312 -10.20 -5.35 -4.72
C LEU A 312 -9.40 -6.67 -4.58
N PRO A 313 -9.30 -7.20 -3.36
CA PRO A 313 -9.56 -6.48 -2.10
C PRO A 313 -8.57 -5.31 -1.89
N ASP A 314 -8.81 -4.47 -0.90
CA ASP A 314 -7.91 -3.41 -0.42
C ASP A 314 -7.85 -3.40 1.12
N LEU A 315 -7.06 -2.51 1.74
CA LEU A 315 -6.90 -2.47 3.19
C LEU A 315 -8.18 -2.11 3.98
N SER A 316 -9.20 -1.61 3.30
CA SER A 316 -10.52 -1.32 3.86
C SER A 316 -11.56 -2.42 3.59
N THR A 317 -11.21 -3.46 2.84
CA THR A 317 -12.13 -4.58 2.59
C THR A 317 -12.47 -5.32 3.90
N PRO A 318 -13.76 -5.53 4.23
CA PRO A 318 -14.19 -6.09 5.54
C PRO A 318 -13.57 -7.45 5.87
N TYR A 319 -12.45 -7.45 6.60
CA TYR A 319 -11.67 -8.65 6.88
C TYR A 319 -12.09 -9.31 8.19
N THR A 320 -12.61 -8.53 9.14
CA THR A 320 -13.09 -9.02 10.44
C THR A 320 -14.61 -9.09 10.50
N VAL A 321 -15.14 -9.84 11.47
CA VAL A 321 -16.55 -9.81 11.86
C VAL A 321 -16.86 -8.43 12.44
N LEU A 322 -17.79 -7.71 11.79
CA LEU A 322 -18.24 -6.38 12.21
C LEU A 322 -19.69 -6.49 12.70
N ALA A 323 -19.85 -6.78 13.99
CA ALA A 323 -21.15 -7.00 14.60
C ALA A 323 -22.08 -5.77 14.44
N GLY A 324 -23.36 -6.02 14.15
CA GLY A 324 -24.38 -4.98 14.01
C GLY A 324 -24.41 -4.26 12.65
N LEU A 325 -23.54 -4.62 11.69
CA LEU A 325 -23.46 -3.96 10.37
C LEU A 325 -24.04 -4.78 9.21
N SER A 326 -24.67 -5.93 9.47
CA SER A 326 -25.20 -6.80 8.42
C SER A 326 -26.30 -6.15 7.57
N ALA A 327 -27.10 -5.25 8.16
CA ALA A 327 -28.19 -4.56 7.47
C ALA A 327 -27.72 -3.35 6.65
N THR A 328 -26.46 -2.93 6.80
CA THR A 328 -25.89 -1.73 6.18
C THR A 328 -24.50 -2.01 5.59
N PRO A 329 -24.40 -2.85 4.53
CA PRO A 329 -23.12 -3.35 4.03
C PRO A 329 -22.11 -2.28 3.63
N ALA A 330 -22.58 -1.12 3.17
CA ALA A 330 -21.77 0.04 2.78
C ALA A 330 -20.97 0.68 3.93
N LEU A 331 -21.31 0.38 5.18
CA LEU A 331 -20.61 0.87 6.38
C LEU A 331 -19.46 -0.05 6.81
N ARG A 332 -19.49 -1.32 6.38
CA ARG A 332 -18.48 -2.31 6.78
C ARG A 332 -17.06 -1.90 6.36
N PRO A 333 -16.81 -1.40 5.13
CA PRO A 333 -15.47 -0.96 4.76
C PRO A 333 -14.99 0.26 5.54
N LEU A 334 -15.91 1.17 5.90
CA LEU A 334 -15.61 2.34 6.73
C LEU A 334 -15.14 1.91 8.13
N ALA A 335 -15.86 0.98 8.75
CA ALA A 335 -15.48 0.42 10.05
C ALA A 335 -14.15 -0.35 9.99
N GLN A 336 -13.93 -1.14 8.94
CA GLN A 336 -12.65 -1.83 8.70
C GLN A 336 -11.48 -0.84 8.56
N ALA A 337 -11.64 0.20 7.73
CA ALA A 337 -10.62 1.23 7.54
C ALA A 337 -10.29 1.93 8.86
N THR A 338 -11.31 2.26 9.66
CA THR A 338 -11.13 2.88 10.99
C THR A 338 -10.41 1.93 11.95
N ASN A 339 -10.77 0.65 12.00
CA ASN A 339 -10.11 -0.34 12.85
C ASN A 339 -8.62 -0.49 12.49
N LEU A 340 -8.30 -0.57 11.20
CA LEU A 340 -6.92 -0.68 10.76
C LEU A 340 -6.14 0.60 11.07
N THR A 341 -6.73 1.77 10.81
CA THR A 341 -6.12 3.07 11.12
C THR A 341 -5.84 3.18 12.62
N ASN A 342 -6.79 2.76 13.48
CA ASN A 342 -6.59 2.70 14.93
C ASN A 342 -5.47 1.74 15.36
N ALA A 343 -5.25 0.64 14.62
CA ALA A 343 -4.19 -0.31 14.92
C ALA A 343 -2.78 0.25 14.66
N ILE A 344 -2.65 1.21 13.72
CA ILE A 344 -1.35 1.73 13.25
C ILE A 344 -1.12 3.22 13.54
N LYS A 345 -2.11 3.94 14.10
CA LYS A 345 -1.95 5.36 14.42
C LYS A 345 -0.96 5.62 15.55
N VAL A 346 -0.34 6.78 15.48
CA VAL A 346 0.64 7.30 16.44
C VAL A 346 0.40 8.78 16.71
N THR A 347 0.74 9.23 17.91
CA THR A 347 0.60 10.61 18.38
C THR A 347 1.91 11.39 18.38
N SER A 348 3.05 10.71 18.23
CA SER A 348 4.34 11.33 17.94
C SER A 348 5.27 10.39 17.19
N ILE A 349 6.22 10.96 16.44
CA ILE A 349 7.36 10.24 15.86
C ILE A 349 8.65 10.86 16.40
N THR A 350 9.57 10.02 16.84
CA THR A 350 10.87 10.42 17.38
C THR A 350 11.99 9.64 16.72
N ASN A 351 12.97 10.36 16.19
CA ASN A 351 14.11 9.75 15.49
C ASN A 351 15.38 10.57 15.71
N GLN A 352 16.51 9.88 15.60
CA GLN A 352 17.83 10.52 15.45
C GLN A 352 18.11 10.86 13.98
N TYR A 353 18.97 11.86 13.76
CA TYR A 353 19.51 12.23 12.46
C TYR A 353 20.98 12.66 12.57
N ALA A 354 21.73 12.46 11.49
CA ALA A 354 23.13 12.84 11.37
C ALA A 354 23.43 13.45 9.99
N ASN A 355 24.14 14.58 9.98
CA ASN A 355 24.56 15.33 8.80
C ASN A 355 26.05 15.73 8.89
N ASP A 356 26.84 15.01 9.70
CA ASP A 356 28.26 15.24 9.90
C ASP A 356 29.08 15.12 8.61
N ALA A 357 29.76 16.20 8.22
CA ALA A 357 30.56 16.24 7.01
C ALA A 357 31.81 15.34 7.06
N SER A 358 32.36 15.04 8.25
CA SER A 358 33.57 14.23 8.39
C SER A 358 33.40 12.79 7.90
N ILE A 359 32.17 12.29 7.95
CA ILE A 359 31.74 10.97 7.46
C ILE A 359 30.66 11.08 6.38
N SER A 360 30.53 12.27 5.78
CA SER A 360 29.54 12.59 4.74
C SER A 360 28.14 12.05 5.07
N ALA A 361 27.73 12.18 6.34
CA ALA A 361 26.46 11.64 6.81
C ALA A 361 25.30 12.39 6.16
N LYS A 362 24.27 11.64 5.79
CA LYS A 362 22.99 12.17 5.32
C LYS A 362 21.86 11.36 5.95
N THR A 363 20.71 12.01 6.18
CA THR A 363 19.54 11.37 6.77
C THR A 363 18.28 11.66 5.98
N ASP A 364 17.49 10.62 5.70
CA ASP A 364 16.10 10.72 5.24
C ASP A 364 15.18 10.03 6.26
N TRP A 365 14.04 10.63 6.59
CA TRP A 365 12.94 9.94 7.29
C TRP A 365 11.81 9.69 6.30
N VAL A 366 11.28 8.47 6.29
CA VAL A 366 10.14 8.13 5.43
C VAL A 366 8.91 7.91 6.29
N PHE A 367 7.82 8.59 5.96
CA PHE A 367 6.53 8.44 6.64
C PHE A 367 5.48 7.98 5.63
N SER A 368 4.95 6.78 5.85
CA SER A 368 3.93 6.15 5.02
C SER A 368 2.61 6.08 5.78
N MET A 369 1.53 6.57 5.19
CA MET A 369 0.19 6.63 5.77
C MET A 369 -0.79 5.73 5.00
N PRO A 370 -0.61 4.40 4.99
CA PRO A 370 -1.27 3.48 4.05
C PRO A 370 -2.80 3.45 4.14
N THR A 371 -3.41 4.03 5.17
CA THR A 371 -4.87 4.09 5.32
C THR A 371 -5.48 5.47 5.06
N ARG A 372 -4.68 6.48 4.69
CA ARG A 372 -5.19 7.83 4.46
C ARG A 372 -6.11 7.87 3.24
N ARG A 373 -5.80 7.13 2.17
CA ARG A 373 -6.66 7.02 0.98
C ARG A 373 -8.12 6.66 1.30
N TYR A 374 -8.34 5.81 2.30
CA TYR A 374 -9.68 5.39 2.73
C TYR A 374 -10.42 6.43 3.58
N ASN A 375 -9.76 7.54 3.91
CA ASN A 375 -10.37 8.73 4.52
C ASN A 375 -10.52 9.83 3.47
N VAL A 376 -9.47 10.11 2.71
CA VAL A 376 -9.41 11.19 1.71
C VAL A 376 -8.63 10.74 0.47
N ALA A 377 -9.20 10.97 -0.72
CA ALA A 377 -8.54 10.67 -1.99
C ALA A 377 -8.62 11.84 -2.98
N ALA A 378 -7.69 11.85 -3.94
CA ALA A 378 -7.60 12.88 -4.97
C ALA A 378 -8.47 12.53 -6.19
N ASN A 379 -9.39 13.41 -6.55
CA ASN A 379 -10.19 13.33 -7.76
C ASN A 379 -9.52 14.13 -8.89
N TYR A 380 -8.84 13.44 -9.79
CA TYR A 380 -8.13 14.08 -10.90
C TYR A 380 -9.04 14.65 -11.99
N ALA A 381 -10.34 14.39 -11.94
CA ALA A 381 -11.33 15.02 -12.82
C ALA A 381 -11.88 16.34 -12.26
N ALA A 382 -11.48 16.75 -11.05
CA ALA A 382 -11.95 17.99 -10.44
C ALA A 382 -11.50 19.20 -11.25
N THR A 383 -12.46 20.08 -11.56
CA THR A 383 -12.19 21.29 -12.37
C THR A 383 -12.69 22.54 -11.67
N SER A 384 -11.99 23.64 -11.93
CA SER A 384 -12.44 24.99 -11.59
C SER A 384 -12.36 25.83 -12.86
N ASN A 385 -13.44 26.53 -13.21
CA ASN A 385 -13.55 27.30 -14.47
C ASN A 385 -13.20 26.48 -15.73
N GLY A 386 -13.56 25.20 -15.76
CA GLY A 386 -13.37 24.32 -16.93
C GLY A 386 -11.95 23.75 -17.09
N ALA A 387 -11.04 23.97 -16.13
CA ALA A 387 -9.69 23.41 -16.14
C ALA A 387 -9.43 22.60 -14.86
N PHE A 388 -8.56 21.58 -14.95
CA PHE A 388 -8.10 20.83 -13.78
C PHE A 388 -7.61 21.78 -12.69
N SER A 389 -8.06 21.57 -11.46
CA SER A 389 -7.68 22.42 -10.33
C SER A 389 -7.65 21.65 -9.03
N THR A 390 -6.50 21.68 -8.36
CA THR A 390 -6.34 21.13 -7.01
C THR A 390 -7.05 21.96 -5.93
N ALA A 391 -7.55 23.15 -6.29
CA ALA A 391 -8.30 24.06 -5.43
C ALA A 391 -9.82 23.87 -5.53
N ALA A 392 -10.30 23.07 -6.48
CA ALA A 392 -11.72 22.72 -6.56
C ALA A 392 -12.18 21.97 -5.29
N SER A 393 -13.40 22.22 -4.82
CA SER A 393 -13.90 21.59 -3.58
C SER A 393 -13.94 20.08 -3.69
N ASP A 394 -14.24 19.56 -4.88
CA ASP A 394 -14.34 18.14 -5.20
C ASP A 394 -13.01 17.51 -5.62
N TYR A 395 -11.87 18.22 -5.52
CA TYR A 395 -10.54 17.63 -5.71
C TYR A 395 -10.20 16.65 -4.58
N ARG A 396 -10.52 17.01 -3.34
CA ARG A 396 -10.41 16.10 -2.19
C ARG A 396 -11.79 15.54 -1.88
N LEU A 397 -11.94 14.24 -2.04
CA LEU A 397 -13.14 13.53 -1.65
C LEU A 397 -12.89 12.75 -0.37
N PHE A 398 -13.87 12.78 0.52
CA PHE A 398 -13.79 12.21 1.86
C PHE A 398 -14.82 11.10 2.03
N SER A 399 -14.40 10.02 2.68
CA SER A 399 -15.32 8.99 3.17
C SER A 399 -15.87 9.44 4.52
N ASP A 400 -17.19 9.40 4.68
CA ASP A 400 -17.87 9.83 5.90
C ASP A 400 -17.74 8.74 6.99
N LEU A 401 -16.57 8.68 7.64
CA LEU A 401 -16.28 7.69 8.69
C LEU A 401 -17.09 7.97 9.97
N ALA A 402 -17.58 9.20 10.14
CA ALA A 402 -18.36 9.63 11.30
C ALA A 402 -19.85 9.28 11.19
N ALA A 403 -20.37 8.99 9.98
CA ALA A 403 -21.80 8.79 9.68
C ALA A 403 -22.57 7.84 10.62
N VAL A 404 -21.88 6.98 11.36
CA VAL A 404 -22.45 5.84 12.09
C VAL A 404 -21.70 5.46 13.37
N GLY A 405 -20.86 6.34 13.91
CA GLY A 405 -20.22 6.15 15.23
C GLY A 405 -19.07 5.13 15.26
N PHE A 406 -18.47 4.79 14.12
CA PHE A 406 -17.33 3.84 14.06
C PHE A 406 -15.96 4.48 14.28
N GLY A 407 -15.91 5.80 14.38
CA GLY A 407 -14.75 6.49 14.89
C GLY A 407 -14.62 7.90 14.36
N ASP A 408 -13.39 8.34 14.43
CA ASP A 408 -13.04 9.71 14.63
C ASP A 408 -12.27 10.13 13.36
N GLU A 409 -12.85 10.97 12.50
CA GLU A 409 -12.22 11.34 11.22
C GLU A 409 -10.81 11.90 11.45
N MET A 410 -9.78 11.17 10.98
CA MET A 410 -8.38 11.56 11.17
C MET A 410 -7.91 12.52 10.08
N PHE A 411 -8.55 12.48 8.92
CA PHE A 411 -8.29 13.36 7.79
C PHE A 411 -9.59 14.03 7.40
N THR A 412 -9.64 15.34 7.58
CA THR A 412 -10.81 16.18 7.31
C THR A 412 -10.45 17.28 6.33
N ALA A 413 -11.46 17.98 5.81
CA ALA A 413 -11.26 19.16 4.99
C ALA A 413 -10.43 20.25 5.71
N ALA A 414 -10.51 20.30 7.05
CA ALA A 414 -9.87 21.31 7.90
C ALA A 414 -8.38 21.04 8.16
N ASN A 415 -7.96 19.78 8.34
CA ASN A 415 -6.56 19.45 8.63
C ASN A 415 -5.76 19.00 7.40
N THR A 416 -6.43 18.66 6.29
CA THR A 416 -5.76 18.32 5.04
C THR A 416 -5.74 19.50 4.07
N THR A 417 -4.87 19.42 3.06
CA THR A 417 -4.74 20.38 1.95
C THR A 417 -4.19 19.66 0.72
N ALA A 418 -4.25 20.26 -0.46
CA ALA A 418 -3.59 19.74 -1.67
C ALA A 418 -2.52 20.73 -2.16
N LEU A 419 -1.35 20.23 -2.57
CA LEU A 419 -0.33 21.07 -3.21
C LEU A 419 -0.74 21.45 -4.63
N ALA A 420 -0.63 22.73 -4.98
CA ALA A 420 -0.89 23.20 -6.34
C ALA A 420 0.12 22.69 -7.37
N THR A 421 1.34 22.33 -6.94
CA THR A 421 2.44 21.94 -7.83
C THR A 421 2.26 20.55 -8.43
N ASN A 422 1.85 19.57 -7.61
CA ASN A 422 1.74 18.18 -8.02
C ASN A 422 0.45 17.49 -7.55
N GLY A 423 -0.41 18.17 -6.80
CA GLY A 423 -1.66 17.59 -6.30
C GLY A 423 -1.50 16.67 -5.08
N ALA A 424 -0.32 16.61 -4.45
CA ALA A 424 -0.13 15.82 -3.24
C ALA A 424 -1.12 16.26 -2.15
N ILE A 425 -1.90 15.33 -1.61
CA ILE A 425 -2.65 15.58 -0.38
C ILE A 425 -1.66 15.63 0.79
N CYS A 426 -1.82 16.61 1.67
CA CYS A 426 -0.96 16.83 2.81
C CYS A 426 -1.74 16.96 4.11
N VAL A 427 -1.11 16.57 5.21
CA VAL A 427 -1.49 16.88 6.58
C VAL A 427 -0.28 17.44 7.33
N ASN A 428 -0.48 18.34 8.29
CA ASN A 428 0.62 18.91 9.08
C ASN A 428 0.86 18.10 10.35
N ALA A 429 2.11 18.07 10.82
CA ALA A 429 2.42 17.81 12.22
C ALA A 429 1.89 18.98 13.08
N ASP A 430 1.46 18.71 14.31
CA ASP A 430 0.98 19.76 15.22
C ASP A 430 2.15 20.57 15.79
N ALA A 431 3.31 19.93 15.96
CA ALA A 431 4.51 20.53 16.51
C ALA A 431 5.75 19.74 16.09
N GLN A 432 6.90 20.38 16.23
CA GLN A 432 8.21 19.77 16.02
C GLN A 432 9.23 20.37 16.99
N THR A 433 10.12 19.53 17.49
CA THR A 433 11.23 19.99 18.33
C THR A 433 12.50 19.24 17.95
N PHE A 434 13.58 19.98 17.73
CA PHE A 434 14.90 19.44 17.45
C PHE A 434 15.80 19.63 18.66
N TYR A 435 16.61 18.61 18.93
CA TYR A 435 17.54 18.53 20.04
C TYR A 435 18.92 18.18 19.50
N ASP A 436 19.98 18.80 20.01
CA ASP A 436 21.34 18.36 19.76
C ASP A 436 21.86 17.45 20.89
N ARG A 437 23.16 17.17 20.86
CA ARG A 437 23.85 16.36 21.87
C ARG A 437 24.13 17.09 23.18
N GLU A 438 24.02 18.42 23.19
CA GLU A 438 24.39 19.30 24.29
C GLU A 438 23.15 19.92 24.95
N GLU A 439 22.01 19.20 24.85
CA GLU A 439 20.71 19.55 25.42
C GLU A 439 20.12 20.88 24.93
N THR A 440 20.62 21.41 23.81
CA THR A 440 20.05 22.62 23.21
C THR A 440 18.84 22.26 22.36
N THR A 441 17.84 23.15 22.34
CA THR A 441 16.55 22.88 21.69
C THR A 441 16.18 23.96 20.68
N LYS A 442 15.56 23.54 19.57
CA LYS A 442 14.99 24.42 18.54
C LYS A 442 13.57 23.97 18.22
N THR A 443 12.61 24.87 18.42
CA THR A 443 11.21 24.72 18.01
C THR A 443 10.87 25.57 16.79
N SER A 444 11.69 26.59 16.50
CA SER A 444 11.62 27.45 15.31
C SER A 444 13.04 27.76 14.81
N GLY A 445 13.24 27.76 13.49
CA GLY A 445 14.54 27.97 12.84
C GLY A 445 14.94 26.88 11.86
N ALA A 446 14.32 25.70 11.95
CA ALA A 446 14.39 24.71 10.88
C ALA A 446 13.32 25.00 9.83
N VAL A 447 13.72 25.46 8.64
CA VAL A 447 12.78 25.82 7.56
C VAL A 447 12.69 24.67 6.57
N PHE A 448 11.47 24.20 6.27
CA PHE A 448 11.25 23.17 5.24
C PHE A 448 11.07 23.79 3.86
N SER A 449 12.05 23.66 2.96
CA SER A 449 11.92 24.17 1.59
C SER A 449 11.02 23.28 0.73
N PRO A 450 10.23 23.82 -0.23
CA PRO A 450 10.29 25.19 -0.77
C PRO A 450 9.39 26.24 -0.08
N GLY A 451 8.83 25.98 1.11
CA GLY A 451 7.91 26.91 1.79
C GLY A 451 8.47 27.58 3.06
N THR A 452 7.87 28.68 3.48
CA THR A 452 8.00 29.28 4.83
C THR A 452 7.08 28.58 5.83
N VAL A 453 6.97 27.25 5.77
CA VAL A 453 6.07 26.51 6.68
C VAL A 453 6.68 26.41 8.07
N SER A 454 5.92 26.87 9.07
CA SER A 454 6.25 26.81 10.50
C SER A 454 6.11 25.41 11.12
N ALA A 455 5.67 24.41 10.34
CA ALA A 455 5.45 23.03 10.78
C ALA A 455 5.81 22.00 9.68
N THR A 456 6.21 20.80 10.11
CA THR A 456 6.52 19.64 9.26
C THR A 456 5.24 19.20 8.58
N ARG A 457 5.31 18.91 7.28
CA ARG A 457 4.11 18.61 6.49
C ARG A 457 4.25 17.28 5.76
N PHE A 458 3.38 16.34 6.07
CA PHE A 458 3.34 15.03 5.41
C PHE A 458 2.53 15.15 4.13
N CYS A 459 3.20 15.55 3.04
CA CYS A 459 2.62 15.57 1.70
C CYS A 459 2.91 14.26 0.99
N GLY A 460 1.93 13.67 0.32
CA GLY A 460 2.08 12.32 -0.23
C GLY A 460 1.53 11.26 0.73
N GLU A 461 1.12 10.11 0.20
CA GLU A 461 0.78 8.94 1.04
C GLU A 461 2.06 8.41 1.70
N THR A 462 3.16 8.43 0.94
CA THR A 462 4.49 8.16 1.44
C THR A 462 5.35 9.40 1.23
N SER A 463 5.71 10.07 2.32
CA SER A 463 6.50 11.31 2.31
C SER A 463 7.93 11.04 2.74
N VAL A 464 8.89 11.74 2.12
CA VAL A 464 10.31 11.65 2.46
C VAL A 464 10.77 12.99 3.00
N LEU A 465 11.33 13.00 4.20
CA LEU A 465 11.90 14.18 4.83
C LEU A 465 13.41 14.07 4.87
N SER A 466 14.08 14.85 4.03
CA SER A 466 15.54 14.84 3.91
C SER A 466 16.17 15.95 4.76
N PHE A 467 17.19 15.61 5.54
CA PHE A 467 17.86 16.55 6.44
C PHE A 467 19.07 17.17 5.76
N ALA A 468 19.08 18.51 5.69
CA ALA A 468 20.20 19.33 5.21
C ALA A 468 20.76 18.95 3.82
N ASP A 469 19.94 18.38 2.93
CA ASP A 469 20.35 17.96 1.58
C ASP A 469 19.66 18.79 0.49
N SER A 470 20.43 19.57 -0.26
CA SER A 470 19.96 20.33 -1.43
C SER A 470 20.09 19.57 -2.76
N GLY A 471 20.75 18.41 -2.75
CA GLY A 471 20.97 17.56 -3.91
C GLY A 471 20.14 16.27 -3.83
N VAL A 472 20.76 15.15 -4.22
CA VAL A 472 20.14 13.82 -4.11
C VAL A 472 20.24 13.32 -2.67
N SER A 473 19.08 13.07 -2.07
CA SER A 473 18.92 12.59 -0.70
C SER A 473 19.42 11.16 -0.51
N VAL A 474 19.39 10.65 0.72
CA VAL A 474 19.84 9.28 1.07
C VAL A 474 19.17 8.23 0.17
N LEU A 475 17.84 8.32 0.07
CA LEU A 475 17.02 7.41 -0.73
C LEU A 475 16.78 7.95 -2.14
N GLY A 476 17.22 9.17 -2.46
CA GLY A 476 16.96 9.80 -3.75
C GLY A 476 15.47 10.01 -4.04
N GLY A 477 14.64 10.13 -3.00
CA GLY A 477 13.20 10.29 -3.14
C GLY A 477 12.85 11.59 -3.87
N ALA A 478 11.85 11.53 -4.75
CA ALA A 478 11.53 12.60 -5.69
C ALA A 478 10.03 12.91 -5.82
N VAL A 479 9.14 11.96 -5.52
CA VAL A 479 7.69 12.14 -5.69
C VAL A 479 7.09 13.07 -4.61
N ALA A 480 7.43 12.82 -3.35
CA ALA A 480 6.83 13.45 -2.18
C ALA A 480 7.89 13.84 -1.14
N ARG A 481 9.03 14.33 -1.63
CA ARG A 481 10.16 14.76 -0.79
C ARG A 481 9.99 16.20 -0.31
N GLN A 482 10.37 16.42 0.95
CA GLN A 482 10.61 17.72 1.54
C GLN A 482 12.02 17.77 2.13
N ASN A 483 12.61 18.96 2.19
CA ASN A 483 13.93 19.15 2.79
C ASN A 483 13.81 19.98 4.05
N VAL A 484 14.54 19.59 5.09
CA VAL A 484 14.72 20.35 6.33
C VAL A 484 16.04 21.09 6.27
N SER A 485 16.04 22.39 6.50
CA SER A 485 17.23 23.21 6.70
C SER A 485 17.26 23.79 8.11
N GLY A 486 18.38 24.37 8.57
CA GLY A 486 18.45 25.11 9.86
C GLY A 486 18.45 24.26 11.14
N VAL A 487 18.47 22.93 11.01
CA VAL A 487 18.63 21.96 12.10
C VAL A 487 20.07 21.92 12.64
N TYR A 488 20.31 21.17 13.70
CA TYR A 488 21.67 20.87 14.17
C TYR A 488 22.39 19.96 13.17
N THR A 489 23.71 19.83 13.27
CA THR A 489 24.46 18.89 12.42
C THR A 489 24.09 17.45 12.76
N ASN A 490 24.04 17.11 14.05
CA ASN A 490 23.67 15.80 14.57
C ASN A 490 22.71 16.00 15.74
N GLY A 491 21.70 15.14 15.87
CA GLY A 491 20.72 15.27 16.93
C GLY A 491 19.55 14.31 16.81
N TRP A 492 18.45 14.68 17.46
CA TRP A 492 17.18 13.98 17.35
C TRP A 492 16.03 14.98 17.26
N ALA A 493 14.90 14.53 16.74
CA ALA A 493 13.70 15.35 16.68
C ALA A 493 12.46 14.55 17.06
N VAL A 494 11.48 15.28 17.60
CA VAL A 494 10.13 14.80 17.86
C VAL A 494 9.18 15.56 16.95
N LEU A 495 8.35 14.82 16.21
CA LEU A 495 7.23 15.34 15.46
C LEU A 495 5.94 14.96 16.19
N SER A 496 5.15 15.94 16.62
CA SER A 496 3.83 15.70 17.20
C SER A 496 2.84 15.43 16.08
N THR A 497 2.18 14.28 16.14
CA THR A 497 1.11 13.85 15.22
C THR A 497 -0.17 13.59 16.00
N ASN A 498 -0.34 14.31 17.11
CA ASN A 498 -1.44 14.18 18.04
C ASN A 498 -2.79 14.37 17.32
N ASN A 499 -2.88 15.29 16.35
CA ASN A 499 -4.03 15.52 15.48
C ASN A 499 -5.33 15.62 16.29
N SER A 500 -5.37 16.55 17.25
CA SER A 500 -6.47 16.69 18.21
C SER A 500 -6.78 15.42 19.02
N GLY A 501 -5.75 14.65 19.39
CA GLY A 501 -5.85 13.37 20.10
C GLY A 501 -6.20 12.17 19.22
N LYS A 502 -6.43 12.39 17.91
CA LYS A 502 -6.83 11.34 16.97
C LYS A 502 -5.65 10.48 16.54
N GLY A 503 -4.44 11.03 16.49
CA GLY A 503 -3.25 10.39 15.89
C GLY A 503 -3.22 10.46 14.35
N LEU A 504 -2.12 10.00 13.76
CA LEU A 504 -1.97 9.74 12.31
C LEU A 504 -1.42 8.32 12.06
N PRO A 505 -1.87 7.59 11.01
CA PRO A 505 -1.49 6.20 10.71
C PRO A 505 -0.09 6.06 10.10
N ILE A 506 0.95 6.50 10.78
CA ILE A 506 2.31 6.58 10.23
C ILE A 506 3.10 5.30 10.48
N LEU A 507 3.62 4.74 9.38
CA LEU A 507 4.65 3.70 9.35
C LEU A 507 5.92 4.24 8.67
N GLY A 508 7.05 3.55 8.82
CA GLY A 508 8.31 3.90 8.17
C GLY A 508 9.48 3.95 9.14
N SER A 509 10.58 4.53 8.68
CA SER A 509 11.89 4.46 9.34
C SER A 509 12.75 5.69 9.04
N SER A 510 13.80 5.88 9.84
CA SER A 510 14.95 6.73 9.54
C SER A 510 15.98 5.95 8.73
N PHE A 511 16.55 6.59 7.71
CA PHE A 511 17.56 6.06 6.81
C PHE A 511 18.78 6.96 6.86
N ILE A 512 19.90 6.44 7.35
CA ILE A 512 21.15 7.18 7.48
C ILE A 512 22.19 6.56 6.56
N LYS A 513 22.76 7.38 5.67
CA LYS A 513 23.89 7.01 4.84
C LYS A 513 25.15 7.67 5.36
N LEU A 514 26.18 6.87 5.60
CA LEU A 514 27.51 7.34 5.98
C LEU A 514 28.50 6.95 4.88
N SER A 515 29.45 7.82 4.55
CA SER A 515 30.55 7.49 3.66
C SER A 515 31.87 7.89 4.31
N ASN A 516 32.72 6.91 4.60
CA ASN A 516 34.04 7.13 5.17
C ASN A 516 35.03 7.55 4.08
N PRO A 517 35.48 8.82 4.03
CA PRO A 517 36.42 9.29 3.00
C PRO A 517 37.81 8.67 3.17
N SER A 518 38.09 8.07 4.33
CA SER A 518 39.36 7.40 4.65
C SER A 518 39.31 5.89 4.44
N ALA A 519 38.28 5.35 3.78
CA ALA A 519 38.24 3.95 3.42
C ALA A 519 39.47 3.56 2.58
N THR A 520 40.01 2.37 2.82
CA THR A 520 41.16 1.85 2.06
C THR A 520 40.85 1.86 0.57
N ALA A 521 41.84 2.21 -0.27
CA ALA A 521 41.69 2.20 -1.71
C ALA A 521 41.12 0.85 -2.21
N ASN A 522 40.15 0.91 -3.12
CA ASN A 522 39.40 -0.23 -3.66
C ASN A 522 38.44 -0.92 -2.69
N THR A 523 38.17 -0.36 -1.51
CA THR A 523 37.12 -0.81 -0.59
C THR A 523 35.97 0.19 -0.59
N SER A 524 34.72 -0.29 -0.57
CA SER A 524 33.59 0.60 -0.33
C SER A 524 33.60 1.11 1.11
N GLY A 525 33.58 2.43 1.27
CA GLY A 525 33.44 3.10 2.56
C GLY A 525 32.01 3.52 2.89
N THR A 526 31.00 3.01 2.17
CA THR A 526 29.61 3.47 2.32
C THR A 526 28.80 2.50 3.18
N TYR A 527 28.02 3.05 4.11
CA TYR A 527 27.20 2.28 5.05
C TYR A 527 25.77 2.83 5.06
N GLY A 528 24.79 1.93 5.03
CA GLY A 528 23.38 2.24 5.22
C GLY A 528 22.91 1.74 6.58
N ILE A 529 22.17 2.58 7.30
CA ILE A 529 21.57 2.27 8.59
C ILE A 529 20.08 2.57 8.51
N THR A 530 19.25 1.58 8.84
CA THR A 530 17.81 1.77 9.03
C THR A 530 17.48 1.70 10.51
N TRP A 531 16.71 2.67 11.01
CA TRP A 531 16.11 2.64 12.33
C TRP A 531 14.63 2.89 12.26
N ASP A 532 13.84 1.99 12.83
CA ASP A 532 12.39 2.19 12.92
C ASP A 532 12.06 3.43 13.74
N HIS A 533 10.93 4.04 13.37
CA HIS A 533 10.38 5.14 14.15
C HIS A 533 10.15 4.73 15.60
N ARG A 534 10.61 5.56 16.54
CA ARG A 534 10.10 5.52 17.91
C ARG A 534 8.85 6.40 17.96
N PHE A 535 7.81 5.97 18.67
CA PHE A 535 6.53 6.69 18.67
C PHE A 535 5.75 6.50 19.97
N THR A 536 4.79 7.39 20.19
CA THR A 536 3.71 7.24 21.18
C THR A 536 2.40 6.93 20.46
N ARG A 537 1.45 6.27 21.14
CA ARG A 537 0.11 5.98 20.62
C ARG A 537 -0.96 6.61 21.48
#